data_AF-A0A7C6PE18-F1
#
_entry.id   AF-A0A7C6PE18-F1
#
_cell.length_a   1.000
_cell.length_b   1.000
_cell.length_c   1.000
_cell.angle_alpha   90.00
_cell.angle_beta   90.00
_cell.angle_gamma   90.00
#
_symmetry.space_group_name_H-M   'P 1'
#
loop_
_entity.id
_entity.type
_entity.pdbx_description
1 polymer ?
#
loop_
_entity_poly.entity_id
_entity_poly.type
_entity_poly.pdbx_seq_one_letter_code
_entity_poly.pdbx_strand_id
1 'polypeptide(L)'
;MTADSIITILGAIITTGGALFTLGESRKAKHYSDQIKVDVEKVSLMRITESLYRCQEEVRKLPRDQTKIPRGFKIEDALGRIWPHFDQILSSHVLSGDNASIRQKVIEAQGLLRTYEINSTQPAIDPYNVQCLIQESLSEINSKVFKLDGKA
;
A
#
# COMPACT_ATOMS: atom_id res chain seq x y z
N MET A 1 45.02 -16.83 46.35
CA MET A 1 43.68 -16.64 45.76
C MET A 1 42.91 -17.93 45.95
N THR A 2 41.76 -17.89 46.63
CA THR A 2 40.92 -19.07 46.87
C THR A 2 40.18 -19.46 45.58
N ALA A 3 39.97 -20.76 45.37
CA ALA A 3 39.37 -21.30 44.15
C ALA A 3 38.01 -20.65 43.82
N ASP A 4 37.23 -20.30 44.83
CA ASP A 4 35.94 -19.61 44.69
C ASP A 4 36.04 -18.23 44.02
N SER A 5 37.11 -17.46 44.28
CA SER A 5 37.31 -16.17 43.64
C SER A 5 37.63 -16.32 42.15
N ILE A 6 38.36 -17.38 41.77
CA ILE A 6 38.71 -17.67 40.38
C ILE A 6 37.46 -18.09 39.59
N ILE A 7 36.60 -18.94 40.18
CA ILE A 7 35.34 -19.38 39.57
C ILE A 7 34.39 -18.20 39.36
N THR A 8 34.29 -17.29 40.33
CA THR A 8 33.43 -16.10 40.25
C THR A 8 33.88 -15.16 39.13
N ILE A 9 35.19 -14.94 38.99
CA ILE A 9 35.75 -14.08 37.93
C ILE A 9 35.54 -14.71 36.54
N LEU A 10 35.79 -16.02 36.40
CA LEU A 10 35.55 -16.75 35.15
C LEU A 10 34.07 -16.73 34.76
N GLY A 11 33.16 -16.93 35.72
CA GLY A 11 31.72 -16.85 35.50
C GLY A 11 31.27 -15.45 35.03
N ALA A 12 31.83 -14.39 35.62
CA ALA A 12 31.55 -13.02 35.22
C ALA A 12 32.05 -12.71 33.80
N ILE A 13 33.22 -13.23 33.41
CA ILE A 13 33.77 -13.07 32.06
C ILE A 13 32.89 -13.78 31.02
N ILE A 14 32.49 -15.02 31.28
CA ILE A 14 31.64 -15.80 30.37
C ILE A 14 30.27 -15.14 30.22
N THR A 15 29.67 -14.68 31.32
CA THR A 15 28.37 -13.99 31.30
C THR A 15 28.43 -12.69 30.51
N THR A 16 29.49 -11.89 30.72
CA THR A 16 29.69 -10.63 30.00
C THR A 16 29.95 -10.87 28.51
N GLY A 17 30.77 -11.88 28.17
CA GLY A 17 31.01 -12.28 26.79
C GLY A 17 29.75 -12.77 26.08
N GLY A 18 28.93 -13.58 26.76
CA GLY A 18 27.64 -14.06 26.25
C GLY A 18 26.63 -12.93 26.03
N ALA A 19 26.59 -11.94 26.94
CA ALA A 19 25.72 -10.77 26.79
C ALA A 19 26.13 -9.91 25.59
N LEU A 20 27.43 -9.70 25.36
CA LEU A 20 27.94 -8.97 24.19
C LEU A 20 27.63 -9.69 22.88
N PHE A 21 27.76 -11.02 22.85
CA PHE A 21 27.39 -11.83 21.69
C PHE A 21 25.89 -11.74 21.40
N THR A 22 25.05 -11.85 22.42
CA THR A 22 23.58 -11.73 22.31
C THR A 22 23.15 -10.35 21.82
N LEU A 23 23.82 -9.27 22.28
CA LEU A 23 23.58 -7.92 21.78
C LEU A 23 23.95 -7.78 20.29
N GLY A 24 25.02 -8.44 19.85
CA GLY A 24 25.42 -8.49 18.45
C GLY A 24 24.40 -9.20 17.56
N GLU A 25 23.93 -10.37 17.99
CA GLU A 25 22.86 -11.12 17.29
C GLU A 25 21.54 -10.36 17.27
N SER A 26 21.16 -9.69 18.36
CA SER A 26 19.97 -8.85 18.41
C SER A 26 20.05 -7.67 17.42
N ARG A 27 21.22 -7.04 17.28
CA ARG A 27 21.43 -5.97 16.28
C ARG A 27 21.31 -6.49 14.86
N LYS A 28 21.86 -7.66 14.55
CA LYS A 28 21.71 -8.30 13.24
C LYS A 28 20.25 -8.64 12.96
N ALA A 29 19.56 -9.27 13.92
CA ALA A 29 18.15 -9.61 13.81
C ALA A 29 17.27 -8.37 13.58
N LYS A 30 17.58 -7.26 14.25
CA LYS A 30 16.92 -5.97 14.00
C LYS A 30 17.14 -5.50 12.57
N HIS A 31 18.37 -5.54 12.06
CA HIS A 31 18.66 -5.16 10.69
C HIS A 31 17.92 -6.04 9.67
N TYR A 32 17.88 -7.35 9.86
CA TYR A 32 17.12 -8.25 9.01
C TYR A 32 15.61 -7.98 9.09
N SER A 33 15.08 -7.73 10.30
CA SER A 33 13.69 -7.36 10.48
C SER A 33 13.34 -6.06 9.76
N ASP A 34 14.23 -5.07 9.78
CA ASP A 34 14.03 -3.79 9.09
C ASP A 34 14.05 -3.97 7.56
N GLN A 35 14.94 -4.81 7.02
CA GLN A 35 14.96 -5.16 5.59
C GLN A 35 13.67 -5.90 5.17
N ILE A 36 13.25 -6.90 5.94
CA ILE A 36 12.01 -7.64 5.67
C ILE A 36 10.80 -6.69 5.68
N LYS A 37 10.76 -5.72 6.60
CA LYS A 37 9.67 -4.75 6.65
C LYS A 37 9.60 -3.91 5.37
N VAL A 38 10.75 -3.46 4.85
CA VAL A 38 10.85 -2.71 3.59
C VAL A 38 10.39 -3.56 2.40
N ASP A 39 10.82 -4.82 2.33
CA ASP A 39 10.43 -5.73 1.25
C ASP A 39 8.92 -6.05 1.28
N VAL A 40 8.35 -6.27 2.47
CA VAL A 40 6.91 -6.48 2.65
C VAL A 40 6.13 -5.24 2.23
N GLU A 41 6.58 -4.05 2.62
CA GLU A 41 5.98 -2.78 2.19
C GLU A 41 6.00 -2.66 0.67
N LYS A 42 7.14 -2.95 0.03
CA LYS A 42 7.31 -2.89 -1.42
C LYS A 42 6.37 -3.87 -2.14
N VAL A 43 6.29 -5.12 -1.70
CA VAL A 43 5.39 -6.13 -2.28
C VAL A 43 3.93 -5.71 -2.14
N SER A 44 3.56 -5.17 -0.99
CA SER A 44 2.20 -4.68 -0.76
C SER A 44 1.87 -3.46 -1.63
N LEU A 45 2.81 -2.52 -1.79
CA LEU A 45 2.67 -1.39 -2.71
C LEU A 45 2.51 -1.86 -4.16
N MET A 46 3.30 -2.84 -4.61
CA MET A 46 3.13 -3.43 -5.96
C MET A 46 1.76 -4.08 -6.14
N ARG A 47 1.26 -4.80 -5.13
CA ARG A 47 -0.08 -5.40 -5.17
C ARG A 47 -1.18 -4.33 -5.26
N ILE A 48 -1.03 -3.22 -4.54
CA ILE A 48 -1.94 -2.07 -4.65
C ILE A 48 -1.86 -1.47 -6.04
N THR A 49 -0.66 -1.28 -6.60
CA THR A 49 -0.45 -0.78 -7.97
C THR A 49 -1.17 -1.63 -9.00
N GLU A 50 -1.05 -2.96 -8.93
CA GLU A 50 -1.75 -3.85 -9.85
C GLU A 50 -3.28 -3.73 -9.71
N SER A 51 -3.80 -3.65 -8.47
CA SER A 51 -5.23 -3.43 -8.23
C SER A 51 -5.71 -2.08 -8.78
N LEU A 52 -4.90 -1.01 -8.63
CA LEU A 52 -5.19 0.31 -9.18
C LEU A 52 -5.18 0.31 -10.71
N TYR A 53 -4.24 -0.41 -11.36
CA TYR A 53 -4.24 -0.57 -12.82
C TYR A 53 -5.51 -1.28 -13.32
N ARG A 54 -5.91 -2.37 -12.67
CA ARG A 54 -7.15 -3.07 -13.01
C ARG A 54 -8.38 -2.19 -12.79
N CYS A 55 -8.41 -1.46 -11.68
CA CYS A 55 -9.45 -0.47 -11.38
C CYS A 55 -9.52 0.62 -12.46
N GLN A 56 -8.38 1.16 -12.89
CA GLN A 56 -8.32 2.18 -13.92
C GLN A 56 -8.89 1.69 -15.25
N GLU A 57 -8.55 0.47 -15.64
CA GLU A 57 -9.04 -0.13 -16.88
C GLU A 57 -10.55 -0.35 -16.84
N GLU A 58 -11.11 -0.75 -15.70
CA GLU A 58 -12.57 -0.84 -15.54
C GLU A 58 -13.24 0.54 -15.53
N VAL A 59 -12.65 1.54 -14.87
CA VAL A 59 -13.15 2.93 -14.90
C VAL A 59 -13.08 3.52 -16.31
N ARG A 60 -12.10 3.13 -17.14
CA ARG A 60 -11.97 3.56 -18.54
C ARG A 60 -13.11 3.08 -19.42
N LYS A 61 -13.74 1.97 -19.06
CA LYS A 61 -14.91 1.42 -19.76
C LYS A 61 -16.20 2.14 -19.41
N LEU A 62 -16.21 3.00 -18.39
CA LEU A 62 -17.40 3.76 -18.01
C LEU A 62 -17.70 4.84 -19.06
N PRO A 63 -18.97 4.96 -19.50
CA PRO A 63 -19.37 6.00 -20.44
C PRO A 63 -19.28 7.37 -19.75
N ARG A 64 -18.66 8.33 -20.44
CA ARG A 64 -18.59 9.73 -19.98
C ARG A 64 -19.94 10.42 -19.97
N ASP A 65 -20.82 9.98 -20.87
CA ASP A 65 -22.16 10.50 -21.04
C ASP A 65 -23.17 9.38 -20.75
N GLN A 66 -23.82 9.46 -19.59
CA GLN A 66 -24.85 8.50 -19.18
C GLN A 66 -26.13 8.61 -20.03
N THR A 67 -26.25 9.64 -20.88
CA THR A 67 -27.35 9.73 -21.86
C THR A 67 -27.08 8.95 -23.15
N LYS A 68 -25.82 8.53 -23.37
CA LYS A 68 -25.37 7.78 -24.57
C LYS A 68 -24.77 6.42 -24.20
N ILE A 69 -25.44 5.70 -23.31
CA ILE A 69 -25.02 4.35 -22.92
C ILE A 69 -25.28 3.39 -24.10
N PRO A 70 -24.29 2.60 -24.53
CA PRO A 70 -24.48 1.57 -25.55
C PRO A 70 -25.58 0.59 -25.13
N ARG A 71 -26.46 0.19 -26.06
CA ARG A 71 -27.49 -0.82 -25.79
C ARG A 71 -26.84 -2.09 -25.22
N GLY A 72 -27.28 -2.51 -24.03
CA GLY A 72 -26.79 -3.69 -23.33
C GLY A 72 -25.71 -3.43 -22.27
N PHE A 73 -25.19 -2.19 -22.15
CA PHE A 73 -24.25 -1.86 -21.08
C PHE A 73 -24.99 -1.51 -19.79
N LYS A 74 -24.68 -2.24 -18.71
CA LYS A 74 -25.19 -1.95 -17.38
C LYS A 74 -24.10 -1.27 -16.56
N ILE A 75 -24.36 -0.03 -16.15
CA ILE A 75 -23.44 0.73 -15.29
C ILE A 75 -23.24 0.00 -13.94
N GLU A 76 -24.31 -0.56 -13.38
CA GLU A 76 -24.29 -1.35 -12.14
C GLU A 76 -23.29 -2.52 -12.22
N ASP A 77 -23.25 -3.25 -13.33
CA ASP A 77 -22.31 -4.37 -13.53
C ASP A 77 -20.86 -3.86 -13.61
N ALA A 78 -20.63 -2.72 -14.25
CA ALA A 78 -19.30 -2.10 -14.34
C ALA A 78 -18.84 -1.58 -12.97
N LEU A 79 -19.71 -0.91 -12.22
CA LEU A 79 -19.45 -0.47 -10.85
C LEU A 79 -19.20 -1.67 -9.92
N GLY A 80 -19.98 -2.75 -10.05
CA GLY A 80 -19.80 -4.00 -9.32
C GLY A 80 -18.44 -4.66 -9.54
N ARG A 81 -17.79 -4.43 -10.70
CA ARG A 81 -16.40 -4.85 -10.94
C ARG A 81 -15.37 -3.89 -10.33
N ILE A 82 -15.69 -2.60 -10.23
CA ILE A 82 -14.78 -1.57 -9.74
C ILE A 82 -14.72 -1.54 -8.20
N TRP A 83 -15.86 -1.68 -7.52
CA TRP A 83 -15.93 -1.59 -6.05
C TRP A 83 -15.00 -2.56 -5.30
N PRO A 84 -14.89 -3.84 -5.70
CA PRO A 84 -13.97 -4.77 -5.04
C PRO A 84 -12.51 -4.33 -5.12
N HIS A 85 -12.09 -3.65 -6.19
CA HIS A 85 -10.72 -3.14 -6.30
C HIS A 85 -10.47 -2.01 -5.30
N PHE A 86 -11.41 -1.08 -5.15
CA PHE A 86 -11.32 -0.02 -4.14
C PHE A 86 -11.28 -0.58 -2.72
N ASP A 87 -12.13 -1.57 -2.42
CA ASP A 87 -12.16 -2.22 -1.11
C ASP A 87 -10.83 -2.94 -0.81
N GLN A 88 -10.32 -3.71 -1.77
CA GLN A 88 -9.01 -4.36 -1.66
C GLN A 88 -7.89 -3.34 -1.40
N ILE A 89 -7.89 -2.20 -2.09
CA ILE A 89 -6.87 -1.15 -1.92
C ILE A 89 -6.98 -0.51 -0.53
N LEU A 90 -8.18 -0.09 -0.12
CA LEU A 90 -8.42 0.61 1.14
C LEU A 90 -8.27 -0.29 2.37
N SER A 91 -8.44 -1.60 2.21
CA SER A 91 -8.16 -2.61 3.25
C SER A 91 -6.67 -2.77 3.54
N SER A 92 -5.79 -2.28 2.67
CA SER A 92 -4.35 -2.42 2.85
C SER A 92 -3.80 -1.49 3.93
N HIS A 93 -3.26 -2.09 4.98
CA HIS A 93 -2.57 -1.41 6.08
C HIS A 93 -1.38 -0.56 5.61
N VAL A 94 -0.77 -0.90 4.47
CA VAL A 94 0.37 -0.17 3.89
C VAL A 94 0.00 1.23 3.43
N LEU A 95 -1.29 1.51 3.21
CA LEU A 95 -1.77 2.87 2.92
C LEU A 95 -1.97 3.74 4.18
N SER A 96 -1.53 3.26 5.34
CA SER A 96 -1.53 4.03 6.60
C SER A 96 -0.17 4.73 6.80
N GLY A 97 -0.13 5.77 7.65
CA GLY A 97 1.10 6.48 7.97
C GLY A 97 1.67 7.24 6.75
N ASP A 98 2.89 6.92 6.34
CA ASP A 98 3.62 7.61 5.27
C ASP A 98 2.90 7.57 3.91
N ASN A 99 1.97 6.64 3.72
CA ASN A 99 1.17 6.45 2.51
C ASN A 99 -0.27 6.99 2.61
N ALA A 100 -0.59 7.75 3.64
CA ALA A 100 -1.94 8.30 3.86
C ALA A 100 -2.43 9.23 2.73
N SER A 101 -1.52 9.93 2.05
CA SER A 101 -1.83 10.73 0.86
C SER A 101 -2.42 9.90 -0.28
N ILE A 102 -1.85 8.73 -0.55
CA ILE A 102 -2.34 7.78 -1.56
C ILE A 102 -3.73 7.29 -1.15
N ARG A 103 -3.91 6.95 0.13
CA ARG A 103 -5.22 6.56 0.68
C ARG A 103 -6.27 7.62 0.45
N GLN A 104 -5.93 8.89 0.70
CA GLN A 104 -6.86 10.00 0.55
C GLN A 104 -7.33 10.17 -0.90
N LYS A 105 -6.41 10.08 -1.88
CA LYS A 105 -6.73 10.14 -3.31
C LYS A 105 -7.64 8.98 -3.74
N VAL A 106 -7.41 7.78 -3.21
CA VAL A 106 -8.26 6.62 -3.49
C VAL A 106 -9.67 6.80 -2.89
N ILE A 107 -9.80 7.37 -1.68
CA ILE A 107 -11.09 7.72 -1.08
C ILE A 107 -11.81 8.78 -1.90
N GLU A 108 -11.09 9.79 -2.38
CA GLU A 108 -11.65 10.84 -3.24
C GLU A 108 -12.16 10.26 -4.56
N ALA A 109 -11.38 9.39 -5.20
CA ALA A 109 -11.79 8.65 -6.39
C ALA A 109 -13.04 7.81 -6.15
N GLN A 110 -13.13 7.14 -5.00
CA GLN A 110 -14.30 6.39 -4.56
C GLN A 110 -15.54 7.30 -4.42
N GLY A 111 -15.36 8.48 -3.82
CA GLY A 111 -16.42 9.47 -3.64
C GLY A 111 -16.95 10.03 -4.95
N LEU A 112 -16.04 10.35 -5.90
CA LEU A 112 -16.42 10.78 -7.24
C LEU A 112 -17.19 9.67 -7.99
N LEU A 113 -16.76 8.41 -7.87
CA LEU A 113 -17.44 7.28 -8.50
C LEU A 113 -18.82 7.04 -7.90
N ARG A 114 -18.97 7.17 -6.58
CA ARG A 114 -20.28 7.08 -5.91
C ARG A 114 -21.21 8.22 -6.33
N THR A 115 -20.66 9.39 -6.57
CA THR A 115 -21.45 10.53 -7.04
C THR A 115 -21.85 10.36 -8.51
N TYR A 116 -21.03 9.68 -9.32
CA TYR A 116 -21.38 9.22 -10.67
C TYR A 116 -22.52 8.19 -10.66
N GLU A 117 -22.53 7.26 -9.70
CA GLU A 117 -23.62 6.28 -9.52
C GLU A 117 -24.95 6.95 -9.18
N ILE A 118 -24.95 7.89 -8.22
CA ILE A 118 -26.16 8.53 -7.72
C ILE A 118 -26.77 9.50 -8.75
N ASN A 119 -25.95 10.22 -9.51
CA ASN A 119 -26.42 11.24 -10.46
C ASN A 119 -26.74 10.67 -11.86
N SER A 120 -27.65 9.69 -11.92
CA SER A 120 -28.06 9.00 -13.15
C SER A 120 -28.71 9.89 -14.22
N THR A 121 -28.98 11.16 -13.92
CA THR A 121 -29.85 12.04 -14.74
C THR A 121 -29.17 13.30 -15.25
N GLN A 122 -27.90 13.55 -14.91
CA GLN A 122 -27.17 14.75 -15.36
C GLN A 122 -25.72 14.43 -15.73
N PRO A 123 -25.15 15.11 -16.74
CA PRO A 123 -23.75 14.97 -17.11
C PRO A 123 -22.88 15.75 -16.11
N ALA A 124 -22.73 15.27 -14.88
CA ALA A 124 -22.06 16.06 -13.84
C ALA A 124 -20.64 15.58 -13.51
N ILE A 125 -20.32 14.29 -13.72
CA ILE A 125 -19.03 13.75 -13.31
C ILE A 125 -18.42 12.93 -14.43
N ASP A 126 -17.33 13.43 -14.98
CA ASP A 126 -16.52 12.72 -15.96
C ASP A 126 -15.74 11.60 -15.24
N PRO A 127 -15.91 10.31 -15.61
CA PRO A 127 -15.05 9.22 -15.17
C PRO A 127 -13.55 9.50 -15.36
N TYR A 128 -13.19 10.45 -16.22
CA TYR A 128 -11.84 10.98 -16.35
C TYR A 128 -11.24 11.51 -15.04
N ASN A 129 -12.03 12.19 -14.19
CA ASN A 129 -11.51 12.72 -12.92
C ASN A 129 -11.12 11.57 -11.97
N VAL A 130 -11.91 10.49 -11.95
CA VAL A 130 -11.57 9.25 -11.22
C VAL A 130 -10.29 8.64 -11.79
N GLN A 131 -10.13 8.63 -13.12
CA GLN A 131 -8.90 8.13 -13.76
C GLN A 131 -7.68 8.96 -13.40
N CYS A 132 -7.79 10.29 -13.34
CA CYS A 132 -6.69 11.17 -12.93
C CYS A 132 -6.23 10.87 -11.50
N LEU A 133 -7.17 10.76 -10.55
CA LEU A 133 -6.83 10.43 -9.16
C LEU A 133 -6.18 9.04 -9.01
N ILE A 134 -6.64 8.05 -9.79
CA ILE A 134 -6.00 6.72 -9.84
C ILE A 134 -4.59 6.82 -10.43
N GLN A 135 -4.40 7.58 -11.52
CA GLN A 135 -3.08 7.80 -12.13
C GLN A 135 -2.11 8.53 -11.21
N GLU A 136 -2.57 9.54 -10.49
CA GLU A 136 -1.76 10.25 -9.49
C GLU A 136 -1.37 9.32 -8.34
N SER A 137 -2.28 8.46 -7.89
CA SER A 137 -2.00 7.44 -6.87
C SER A 137 -0.95 6.43 -7.36
N LEU A 138 -1.06 5.97 -8.62
CA LEU A 138 -0.07 5.10 -9.26
C LEU A 138 1.32 5.76 -9.36
N SER A 139 1.37 7.02 -9.78
CA SER A 139 2.61 7.80 -9.89
C SER A 139 3.29 7.95 -8.53
N GLU A 140 2.52 8.25 -7.49
CA GLU A 140 3.03 8.41 -6.12
C GLU A 140 3.55 7.08 -5.54
N ILE A 141 2.86 5.97 -5.77
CA ILE A 141 3.34 4.64 -5.37
C ILE A 141 4.64 4.31 -6.10
N ASN A 142 4.71 4.53 -7.42
CA ASN A 142 5.93 4.25 -8.20
C ASN A 142 7.12 5.09 -7.72
N SER A 143 6.90 6.38 -7.38
CA SER A 143 7.93 7.24 -6.79
C SER A 143 8.44 6.69 -5.46
N LYS A 144 7.55 6.15 -4.61
CA LYS A 144 7.92 5.55 -3.33
C LYS A 144 8.65 4.23 -3.48
N VAL A 145 8.18 3.34 -4.36
CA VAL A 145 8.89 2.09 -4.68
C VAL A 145 10.30 2.39 -5.18
N PHE A 146 10.49 3.42 -6.01
CA PHE A 146 11.80 3.84 -6.48
C PHE A 146 12.71 4.36 -5.37
N LYS A 147 12.17 5.10 -4.40
CA LYS A 147 12.91 5.54 -3.19
C LYS A 147 13.31 4.35 -2.30
N LEU A 148 12.43 3.35 -2.16
CA LEU A 148 12.71 2.12 -1.42
C LEU A 148 13.80 1.27 -2.10
N ASP A 149 13.92 1.34 -3.42
CA ASP A 149 14.98 0.67 -4.20
C ASP A 149 16.38 1.30 -4.04
N GLY A 150 16.53 2.37 -3.24
CA GLY A 150 17.83 2.99 -2.97
C GLY A 150 18.47 3.66 -4.19
N LYS A 151 17.68 3.97 -5.23
CA LYS A 151 18.14 4.69 -6.44
C LYS A 151 17.91 6.21 -6.32
N ALA A 152 18.29 6.80 -5.19
CA ALA A 152 18.30 8.25 -5.00
C ALA A 152 19.74 8.79 -4.97
#